data_AF-A0A2V9MSY4-F1
#
_entry.id   AF-A0A2V9MSY4-F1
#
_cell.length_a   1.000
_cell.length_b   1.000
_cell.length_c   1.000
_cell.angle_alpha   90.00
_cell.angle_beta   90.00
_cell.angle_gamma   90.00
#
_symmetry.space_group_name_H-M   'P 1'
#
loop_
_entity.id
_entity.type
_entity.pdbx_description
1 polymer ?
#
loop_
_entity_poly.entity_id
_entity_poly.type
_entity_poly.pdbx_seq_one_letter_code
_entity_poly.pdbx_strand_id
1 'polypeptide(L)' 'MRDPCNFETVTRDQPHSQAEELLQIVSFRVGEEEFGLDILRVQEIIRMQDLTRVPHSPAFVDGVINLRGKVLPII' A
#
# COMPACT_ATOMS: atom_id res chain seq x y z
N MET A 1 -53.99 -16.57 3.00
CA MET A 1 -53.44 -15.27 2.59
C MET A 1 -51.93 -15.48 2.39
N ARG A 2 -51.48 -15.48 1.13
CA ARG A 2 -50.10 -15.25 0.68
C ARG A 2 -49.74 -13.77 1.02
N ASP A 3 -48.56 -13.27 1.37
CA ASP A 3 -47.12 -13.56 1.20
C ASP A 3 -46.37 -12.76 2.32
N PRO A 4 -45.03 -12.52 2.29
CA PRO A 4 -43.90 -13.43 2.56
C PRO A 4 -42.86 -12.72 3.48
N CYS A 5 -41.57 -13.07 3.39
CA CYS A 5 -40.41 -12.48 4.07
C CYS A 5 -40.05 -13.07 5.44
N ASN A 6 -39.53 -14.29 5.40
CA ASN A 6 -38.38 -14.67 6.23
C ASN A 6 -37.24 -13.67 5.98
N PHE A 7 -36.93 -12.84 6.97
CA PHE A 7 -35.61 -12.21 7.06
C PHE A 7 -34.82 -13.02 8.09
N GLU A 8 -34.42 -14.23 7.71
CA GLU A 8 -33.47 -15.00 8.49
C GLU A 8 -32.13 -14.29 8.42
N THR A 9 -31.83 -13.43 9.40
CA THR A 9 -30.45 -13.25 9.81
C THR A 9 -29.98 -14.59 10.36
N VAL A 10 -29.50 -15.44 9.46
CA VAL A 10 -28.65 -16.58 9.76
C VAL A 10 -27.36 -16.02 10.35
N THR A 11 -27.41 -15.66 11.63
CA THR A 11 -26.21 -15.57 12.46
C THR A 11 -25.92 -16.99 12.91
N ARG A 12 -25.35 -17.76 11.97
CA ARG A 12 -24.60 -18.95 12.31
C ARG A 12 -23.39 -18.45 13.11
N ASP A 13 -23.44 -18.61 14.43
CA ASP A 13 -22.23 -18.74 15.25
C ASP A 13 -21.41 -19.90 14.66
N GLN A 14 -20.51 -19.56 13.75
CA GLN A 14 -19.47 -20.45 13.25
C GLN A 14 -18.17 -19.99 13.90
N PRO A 15 -17.48 -20.84 14.69
CA PRO A 15 -16.09 -20.60 15.00
C PRO A 15 -15.31 -20.89 13.71
N HIS A 16 -15.19 -19.89 12.84
CA HIS A 16 -14.28 -19.96 11.70
C HIS A 16 -12.85 -19.91 12.24
N SER A 17 -12.32 -21.09 12.55
CA SER A 17 -10.95 -21.34 12.99
C SER A 17 -9.95 -21.29 11.83
N GLN A 18 -10.00 -20.22 11.05
CA GLN A 18 -8.91 -19.83 10.14
C GLN A 18 -8.77 -18.32 10.32
N ALA A 19 -7.66 -17.90 10.90
CA ALA A 19 -7.36 -16.48 11.07
C ALA A 19 -7.55 -15.79 9.72
N GLU A 20 -8.52 -14.87 9.63
CA GLU A 20 -8.57 -13.95 8.50
C GLU A 20 -7.25 -13.19 8.51
N GLU A 21 -6.34 -13.54 7.60
CA GLU A 21 -5.11 -12.77 7.39
C GLU A 21 -5.54 -11.41 6.82
N LEU A 22 -5.73 -10.45 7.72
CA LEU A 22 -6.03 -9.08 7.36
C LEU A 22 -4.85 -8.52 6.56
N LEU A 23 -5.09 -8.26 5.27
CA LEU A 23 -4.09 -7.63 4.40
C LEU A 23 -3.91 -6.18 4.82
N GLN A 24 -2.73 -5.87 5.36
CA GLN A 24 -2.36 -4.51 5.72
C GLN A 24 -1.72 -3.80 4.53
N ILE A 25 -2.27 -2.64 4.17
CA ILE A 25 -1.86 -1.85 3.01
C ILE A 25 -1.41 -0.47 3.48
N VAL A 26 -0.27 0.00 2.97
CA VAL A 26 0.09 1.42 3.01
C VAL A 26 -0.50 2.08 1.78
N SER A 27 -1.40 3.04 1.98
CA SER A 27 -1.93 3.87 0.90
C SER A 27 -1.21 5.21 0.81
N PHE A 28 -1.06 5.71 -0.42
CA PHE A 28 -0.42 6.98 -0.72
C PHE A 28 -1.00 7.55 -2.02
N ARG A 29 -0.79 8.85 -2.24
CA ARG A 29 -1.28 9.55 -3.43
C ARG A 29 -0.16 9.89 -4.41
N VAL A 30 -0.44 9.75 -5.70
CA VAL A 30 0.40 10.27 -6.79
C VAL A 30 -0.48 11.15 -7.65
N GLY A 31 -0.27 12.47 -7.57
CA GLY A 31 -1.22 13.44 -8.13
C GLY A 31 -2.60 13.33 -7.49
N GLU A 32 -3.62 13.05 -8.32
CA GLU A 32 -5.01 12.90 -7.88
C GLU A 32 -5.44 11.44 -7.65
N GLU A 33 -4.56 10.47 -7.88
CA GLU A 33 -4.86 9.05 -7.74
C GLU A 33 -4.32 8.46 -6.43
N GLU A 34 -5.03 7.47 -5.88
CA GLU A 34 -4.65 6.72 -4.68
C GLU A 34 -4.12 5.33 -5.06
N PHE A 35 -2.96 5.00 -4.49
CA PHE A 35 -2.27 3.73 -4.69
C PHE A 35 -2.07 3.04 -3.34
N GLY A 36 -1.87 1.72 -3.38
CA GLY A 36 -1.62 0.92 -2.19
C GLY A 36 -0.57 -0.16 -2.42
N LEU A 37 0.25 -0.42 -1.41
CA LEU A 37 1.16 -1.56 -1.38
C LEU A 37 1.04 -2.33 -0.07
N ASP A 38 1.28 -3.65 -0.14
CA ASP A 38 1.42 -4.51 1.03
C ASP A 38 2.47 -3.93 2.00
N ILE A 39 2.08 -3.76 3.27
CA ILE A 39 2.93 -3.19 4.29
C ILE A 39 4.24 -3.97 4.46
N LEU A 40 4.23 -5.27 4.18
CA LEU A 40 5.41 -6.13 4.28
C LEU A 40 6.47 -5.79 3.20
N ARG A 41 6.09 -5.05 2.15
CA ARG A 41 7.03 -4.56 1.12
C ARG A 41 7.56 -3.16 1.40
N VAL A 42 7.03 -2.46 2.40
CA VAL A 42 7.46 -1.11 2.78
C VAL A 42 8.67 -1.22 3.71
N GLN A 43 9.83 -0.76 3.26
CA GLN A 43 11.03 -0.74 4.10
C GLN A 43 11.02 0.46 5.05
N GLU A 44 10.83 1.67 4.52
CA GLU A 44 10.88 2.92 5.27
C GLU A 44 9.94 3.96 4.65
N ILE A 45 9.29 4.79 5.47
CA ILE A 45 8.58 5.99 5.03
C ILE A 45 9.41 7.20 5.46
N ILE A 46 10.02 7.87 4.50
CA ILE A 46 10.90 9.03 4.73
C ILE A 46 10.27 10.30 4.18
N ARG A 47 10.69 11.45 4.69
CA ARG A 47 10.40 12.74 4.05
C ARG A 47 11.30 12.92 2.83
N MET A 48 10.83 13.67 1.84
CA MET A 48 11.63 14.04 0.68
C MET A 48 12.92 14.73 1.12
N GLN A 49 14.01 14.36 0.46
CA GLN A 49 15.35 14.93 0.65
C GLN A 49 15.82 15.54 -0.67
N ASP A 50 16.90 16.30 -0.61
CA ASP A 50 17.50 16.89 -1.81
C ASP A 50 18.02 15.79 -2.75
N LEU A 51 17.63 15.89 -4.02
CA LEU A 51 18.03 14.96 -5.07
C LEU A 51 19.40 15.33 -5.64
N THR A 52 20.26 14.33 -5.77
CA THR A 52 21.51 14.44 -6.53
C THR A 52 21.26 13.95 -7.95
N ARG A 53 21.46 14.83 -8.96
CA ARG A 53 21.32 14.45 -10.38
C ARG A 53 22.37 13.42 -10.78
N VAL A 54 21.94 12.41 -11.54
CA VAL A 54 22.82 11.39 -12.11
C VAL A 54 23.06 11.72 -13.60
N PRO A 55 24.31 11.98 -14.03
CA PRO A 55 24.62 12.19 -15.44
C PRO A 55 24.27 10.94 -16.28
N HIS A 56 23.74 11.16 -17.48
CA HIS A 56 23.39 10.10 -18.44
C HIS A 56 22.35 9.07 -17.95
N SER A 57 21.57 9.38 -16.90
CA SER A 57 20.47 8.51 -16.47
C SER A 57 19.30 8.53 -17.47
N PRO A 58 18.48 7.46 -17.51
CA PRO A 58 17.20 7.49 -18.23
C PRO A 58 16.30 8.65 -17.76
N ALA A 59 15.41 9.12 -18.64
CA ALA A 59 14.55 10.27 -18.38
C ALA A 59 13.55 10.06 -17.22
N PHE A 60 13.25 8.82 -16.85
CA PHE A 60 12.41 8.48 -15.72
C PHE A 60 13.17 8.49 -14.38
N VAL A 61 14.48 8.76 -14.37
CA VAL A 61 15.26 8.82 -13.14
C VAL A 61 15.40 10.27 -12.73
N ASP A 62 14.69 10.67 -11.68
CA ASP A 62 14.77 12.00 -11.10
C ASP A 62 16.14 12.26 -10.44
N GLY A 63 16.78 11.22 -9.92
CA GLY A 63 18.14 11.27 -9.36
C GLY A 63 18.39 10.20 -8.32
N VAL A 64 19.28 10.51 -7.36
CA VAL A 64 19.56 9.66 -6.21
C VAL A 64 19.48 10.46 -4.91
N ILE A 65 19.13 9.79 -3.82
CA ILE A 65 19.26 10.30 -2.45
C ILE A 65 20.29 9.48 -1.67
N ASN A 66 20.88 10.08 -0.64
CA ASN A 66 21.75 9.38 0.30
C ASN A 66 21.00 9.14 1.62
N LEU A 67 20.53 7.91 1.81
CA LEU A 67 19.85 7.49 3.03
C LEU A 67 20.83 6.72 3.92
N ARG A 68 21.37 7.39 4.95
CA ARG A 68 22.29 6.80 5.94
C ARG A 68 23.50 6.09 5.31
N GLY A 69 24.07 6.66 4.26
CA GLY A 69 25.20 6.09 3.52
C GLY A 69 24.80 5.13 2.39
N LYS A 70 23.51 4.82 2.24
CA LYS A 70 22.98 4.05 1.10
C LYS A 70 22.51 5.01 0.02
N VAL A 71 23.00 4.82 -1.20
CA VAL A 71 22.56 5.58 -2.37
C VAL A 71 21.33 4.89 -2.96
N LEU A 72 20.18 5.57 -2.97
CA LEU A 72 18.91 5.05 -3.47
C LEU A 72 18.46 5.86 -4.69
N PRO A 73 18.11 5.20 -5.81
CA PRO A 73 17.54 5.88 -6.98
C PRO A 73 16.09 6.30 -6.72
N ILE A 74 15.73 7.45 -7.28
CA ILE A 74 14.36 7.96 -7.30
C ILE A 74 13.88 7.96 -8.76
N ILE A 75 12.69 7.41 -8.97
CA ILE A 75 12.00 7.19 -10.26
C ILE A 75 10.73 8.01 -10.27
#